data_AF-A0A955AUX2-F1
#
_entry.id   AF-A0A955AUX2-F1
#
_cell.length_a   1.000
_cell.length_b   1.000
_cell.length_c   1.000
_cell.angle_alpha   90.00
_cell.angle_beta   90.00
_cell.angle_gamma   90.00
#
_symmetry.space_group_name_H-M   'P 1'
#
loop_
_entity.id
_entity.type
_entity.pdbx_description
1 polymer ?
#
loop_
_entity_poly.entity_id
_entity_poly.type
_entity_poly.pdbx_seq_one_letter_code
_entity_poly.pdbx_strand_id
1 'polypeptide(L)'
;AQVKAMKNVAGGLRLDLAAFRELEAFAQLGTDLDPATQARLDRGYRMVELLKQPQYQPRNVVDEILSIYAGTQGFLDDVPVDQISAWEAGFLAYMQDQKKDVWNLLNENKDKGDTLKKADDPTTVAVRGAIEEYTKQFLGAKK
;
A
#
# COMPACT_ATOMS: atom_id res chain seq x y z
N ALA A 1 -14.49 4.19 16.57
CA ALA A 1 -14.50 5.14 15.43
C ALA A 1 -13.22 4.91 14.64
N GLN A 2 -13.30 4.78 13.31
CA GLN A 2 -12.13 4.56 12.47
C GLN A 2 -11.22 5.80 12.50
N VAL A 3 -9.91 5.59 12.63
CA VAL A 3 -8.89 6.64 12.52
C VAL A 3 -9.05 7.34 11.16
N LYS A 4 -8.96 8.69 11.12
CA LYS A 4 -9.28 9.45 9.89
C LYS A 4 -8.36 9.12 8.73
N ALA A 5 -7.06 8.97 8.99
CA ALA A 5 -6.09 8.53 8.00
C ALA A 5 -6.47 7.15 7.41
N MET A 6 -6.89 6.20 8.25
CA MET A 6 -7.37 4.89 7.77
C MET A 6 -8.60 5.03 6.86
N LYS A 7 -9.56 5.89 7.21
CA LYS A 7 -10.72 6.17 6.34
C LYS A 7 -10.29 6.77 5.00
N ASN A 8 -9.31 7.66 4.99
CA ASN A 8 -8.82 8.31 3.78
C ASN A 8 -8.15 7.30 2.83
N VAL A 9 -7.38 6.34 3.36
CA VAL A 9 -6.67 5.35 2.54
C VAL A 9 -7.52 4.13 2.17
N ALA A 10 -8.41 3.68 3.06
CA ALA A 10 -9.23 2.48 2.85
C ALA A 10 -10.64 2.79 2.32
N GLY A 11 -11.03 4.06 2.18
CA GLY A 11 -12.39 4.46 1.81
C GLY A 11 -12.85 3.95 0.45
N GLY A 12 -11.94 3.85 -0.53
CA GLY A 12 -12.20 3.28 -1.86
C GLY A 12 -11.90 1.78 -1.95
N LEU A 13 -11.10 1.24 -1.02
CA LEU A 13 -10.48 -0.08 -1.14
C LEU A 13 -11.48 -1.21 -1.37
N ARG A 14 -12.64 -1.17 -0.71
CA ARG A 14 -13.68 -2.20 -0.89
C ARG A 14 -14.25 -2.20 -2.32
N LEU A 15 -14.46 -1.03 -2.90
CA LEU A 15 -14.97 -0.89 -4.27
C LEU A 15 -13.88 -1.30 -5.27
N ASP A 16 -12.64 -0.89 -5.03
CA ASP A 16 -11.50 -1.22 -5.88
C ASP A 16 -11.27 -2.73 -5.94
N LEU A 17 -11.35 -3.42 -4.79
CA LEU A 17 -11.23 -4.87 -4.71
C LEU A 17 -12.42 -5.60 -5.36
N ALA A 18 -13.63 -5.05 -5.27
CA ALA A 18 -14.79 -5.61 -5.95
C ALA A 18 -14.61 -5.53 -7.48
N ALA A 19 -14.23 -4.36 -7.99
CA ALA A 19 -13.94 -4.17 -9.41
C ALA A 19 -12.78 -5.05 -9.89
N PHE A 20 -11.75 -5.24 -9.06
CA PHE A 20 -10.67 -6.19 -9.35
C PHE A 20 -11.18 -7.62 -9.50
N ARG A 21 -12.07 -8.10 -8.61
CA ARG A 21 -12.61 -9.47 -8.70
C ARG A 21 -13.45 -9.69 -9.95
N GLU A 22 -14.22 -8.67 -10.36
CA GLU A 22 -14.95 -8.71 -11.63
C GLU A 22 -13.98 -8.78 -12.82
N LEU A 23 -12.93 -7.96 -12.80
CA LEU A 23 -11.92 -7.94 -13.85
C LEU A 23 -11.11 -9.25 -13.91
N GLU A 24 -10.75 -9.82 -12.77
CA GLU A 24 -10.06 -11.11 -12.65
C GLU A 24 -10.90 -12.23 -13.27
N ALA A 25 -12.21 -12.27 -12.98
CA ALA A 25 -13.12 -13.24 -13.58
C ALA A 25 -13.23 -13.06 -15.10
N PHE A 26 -13.28 -11.82 -15.60
CA PHE A 26 -13.31 -11.53 -17.03
C PHE A 26 -12.02 -11.95 -17.74
N ALA A 27 -10.86 -11.66 -17.15
CA ALA A 27 -9.55 -12.05 -17.67
C ALA A 27 -9.41 -13.58 -17.83
N GLN A 28 -10.01 -14.37 -16.93
CA GLN A 28 -10.01 -15.83 -17.00
C GLN A 28 -10.83 -16.40 -18.17
N LEU A 29 -11.73 -15.60 -18.76
CA LEU A 29 -12.52 -16.01 -19.93
C LEU A 29 -11.74 -15.90 -21.25
N GLY A 30 -10.46 -15.51 -21.20
CA GLY A 30 -9.55 -15.53 -22.36
C GLY A 30 -9.66 -14.30 -23.27
N THR A 31 -10.15 -13.17 -22.76
CA THR A 31 -10.21 -11.91 -23.50
C THR A 31 -8.89 -11.15 -23.40
N ASP A 32 -8.38 -10.67 -24.54
CA ASP A 32 -7.25 -9.74 -24.58
C ASP A 32 -7.59 -8.46 -23.80
N LEU A 33 -6.73 -8.10 -22.85
CA LEU A 33 -6.86 -6.88 -22.05
C LEU A 33 -5.99 -5.79 -22.65
N ASP A 34 -6.53 -4.57 -22.73
CA ASP A 34 -5.70 -3.41 -23.04
C ASP A 34 -4.71 -3.13 -21.89
N PRO A 35 -3.59 -2.41 -22.15
CA PRO A 35 -2.56 -2.18 -21.13
C PRO A 35 -3.05 -1.52 -19.85
N ALA A 36 -4.04 -0.62 -19.92
CA ALA A 36 -4.58 0.03 -18.74
C ALA A 36 -5.41 -0.94 -17.88
N THR A 37 -6.16 -1.82 -18.54
CA THR A 37 -6.89 -2.91 -17.87
C THR A 37 -5.93 -3.92 -17.23
N GLN A 38 -4.86 -4.31 -17.92
CA GLN A 38 -3.82 -5.17 -17.35
C GLN A 38 -3.18 -4.56 -16.10
N ALA A 39 -2.83 -3.28 -16.14
CA ALA A 39 -2.25 -2.59 -14.97
C ALA A 39 -3.19 -2.58 -13.75
N ARG A 40 -4.51 -2.42 -13.97
CA ARG A 40 -5.50 -2.51 -12.89
C ARG A 40 -5.58 -3.91 -12.29
N LEU A 41 -5.57 -4.94 -13.14
CA LEU A 41 -5.56 -6.34 -12.70
C LEU A 41 -4.30 -6.64 -11.87
N ASP A 42 -3.14 -6.22 -12.37
CA ASP A 42 -1.83 -6.41 -11.73
C ASP A 42 -1.74 -5.73 -10.35
N ARG A 43 -2.29 -4.52 -10.21
CA ARG A 43 -2.37 -3.83 -8.93
C ARG A 43 -3.31 -4.55 -7.96
N GLY A 44 -4.42 -5.09 -8.45
CA GLY A 44 -5.35 -5.87 -7.64
C GLY A 44 -4.72 -7.14 -7.07
N TYR A 45 -3.92 -7.86 -7.85
CA TYR A 45 -3.15 -9.01 -7.34
C TYR A 45 -2.20 -8.61 -6.21
N ARG A 46 -1.47 -7.49 -6.37
CA ARG A 46 -0.58 -6.96 -5.34
C ARG A 46 -1.34 -6.55 -4.09
N MET A 47 -2.51 -5.93 -4.24
CA MET A 47 -3.34 -5.55 -3.10
C MET A 47 -3.84 -6.78 -2.33
N VAL A 48 -4.26 -7.84 -3.02
CA VAL A 48 -4.66 -9.09 -2.37
C VAL A 48 -3.49 -9.71 -1.60
N GLU A 49 -2.29 -9.71 -2.17
CA GLU A 49 -1.10 -10.21 -1.47
C GLU A 49 -0.76 -9.36 -0.23
N LEU A 50 -0.80 -8.04 -0.37
CA LEU A 50 -0.49 -7.08 0.70
C LEU A 50 -1.44 -7.19 1.90
N LEU A 51 -2.70 -7.54 1.65
CA LEU A 51 -3.71 -7.71 2.70
C LEU A 51 -3.62 -9.08 3.40
N LYS A 52 -2.71 -9.97 2.99
CA LYS A 52 -2.48 -11.23 3.71
C LYS A 52 -1.72 -10.95 4.99
N GLN A 53 -2.33 -11.35 6.10
CA GLN A 53 -1.71 -11.26 7.41
C GLN A 53 -1.49 -12.67 7.99
N PRO A 54 -0.27 -13.01 8.45
CA PRO A 54 -0.03 -14.26 9.13
C PRO A 54 -0.78 -14.30 10.47
N GLN A 55 -1.17 -15.52 10.86
CA GLN A 55 -1.89 -15.72 12.11
C GLN A 55 -1.03 -15.28 13.32
N TYR A 56 -1.69 -14.70 14.33
CA TYR A 56 -1.08 -14.25 15.59
C TYR A 56 -0.08 -13.08 15.48
N GLN A 57 -0.06 -12.36 14.36
CA GLN A 57 0.76 -11.16 14.20
C GLN A 57 -0.13 -9.92 14.03
N PRO A 58 -0.81 -9.44 15.10
CA PRO A 58 -1.62 -8.23 15.01
C PRO A 58 -0.75 -7.04 14.60
N ARG A 59 -1.24 -6.21 13.68
CA ARG A 59 -0.52 -5.03 13.19
C ARG A 59 -0.99 -3.78 13.90
N ASN A 60 -0.08 -2.82 14.03
CA ASN A 60 -0.45 -1.50 14.48
C ASN A 60 -1.26 -0.80 13.37
N VAL A 61 -2.26 -0.01 13.75
CA VAL A 61 -3.06 0.77 12.79
C VAL A 61 -2.21 1.67 11.89
N VAL A 62 -1.09 2.21 12.40
CA VAL A 62 -0.17 3.04 11.60
C VAL A 62 0.52 2.21 10.53
N ASP A 63 0.93 0.99 10.86
CA ASP A 63 1.56 0.06 9.91
C ASP A 63 0.56 -0.37 8.83
N GLU A 64 -0.69 -0.66 9.22
CA GLU A 64 -1.77 -0.95 8.27
C GLU A 64 -2.04 0.22 7.32
N ILE A 65 -2.06 1.46 7.84
CA ILE A 65 -2.24 2.67 7.03
C ILE A 65 -1.10 2.80 6.02
N LEU A 66 0.15 2.59 6.45
CA LEU A 66 1.33 2.68 5.59
C LEU A 66 1.28 1.66 4.45
N SER A 67 0.98 0.39 4.76
CA SER A 67 0.82 -0.66 3.75
C SER A 67 -0.29 -0.34 2.76
N ILE A 68 -1.51 -0.07 3.24
CA ILE A 68 -2.66 0.21 2.36
C ILE A 68 -2.39 1.44 1.49
N TYR A 69 -1.77 2.49 2.05
CA TYR A 69 -1.39 3.68 1.28
C TYR A 69 -0.40 3.33 0.16
N ALA A 70 0.64 2.54 0.45
CA ALA A 70 1.61 2.11 -0.55
C ALA A 70 0.95 1.36 -1.73
N GLY A 71 0.06 0.42 -1.43
CA GLY A 71 -0.65 -0.35 -2.44
C GLY A 71 -1.66 0.47 -3.25
N THR A 72 -2.44 1.33 -2.60
CA THR A 72 -3.51 2.10 -3.27
C THR A 72 -2.96 3.20 -4.18
N GLN A 73 -1.82 3.78 -3.83
CA GLN A 73 -1.17 4.83 -4.62
C GLN A 73 -0.25 4.30 -5.73
N GLY A 74 -0.13 2.98 -5.90
CA GLY A 74 0.66 2.37 -6.98
C GLY A 74 2.17 2.31 -6.73
N PHE A 75 2.63 2.54 -5.50
CA PHE A 75 4.07 2.45 -5.18
C PHE A 75 4.63 1.03 -5.28
N LEU A 76 3.74 0.03 -5.39
CA LEU A 76 4.10 -1.39 -5.49
C LEU A 76 3.99 -1.93 -6.92
N ASP A 77 3.64 -1.11 -7.91
CA ASP A 77 3.39 -1.56 -9.27
C ASP A 77 4.63 -2.26 -9.88
N ASP A 78 5.84 -1.79 -9.56
CA ASP A 78 7.11 -2.40 -10.00
C ASP A 78 7.57 -3.59 -9.13
N VAL A 79 6.91 -3.84 -7.99
CA VAL A 79 7.25 -4.95 -7.09
C VAL A 79 6.55 -6.22 -7.57
N PRO A 80 7.28 -7.33 -7.83
CA PRO A 80 6.67 -8.60 -8.20
C PRO A 80 5.68 -9.11 -7.14
N VAL A 81 4.56 -9.69 -7.58
CA VAL A 81 3.46 -10.13 -6.67
C VAL A 81 3.97 -11.08 -5.59
N ASP A 82 4.82 -12.04 -5.94
CA ASP A 82 5.43 -13.02 -5.03
C ASP A 82 6.37 -12.41 -3.99
N GLN A 83 6.72 -11.13 -4.13
CA GLN A 83 7.64 -10.42 -3.25
C GLN A 83 6.95 -9.36 -2.40
N ILE A 84 5.64 -9.13 -2.58
CA ILE A 84 4.90 -8.10 -1.84
C ILE A 84 4.95 -8.33 -0.33
N SER A 85 4.80 -9.58 0.13
CA SER A 85 4.88 -9.90 1.56
C SER A 85 6.28 -9.61 2.14
N ALA A 86 7.34 -9.93 1.41
CA ALA A 86 8.71 -9.63 1.81
C ALA A 86 9.01 -8.12 1.78
N TRP A 87 8.50 -7.41 0.75
CA TRP A 87 8.59 -5.95 0.66
C TRP A 87 7.91 -5.31 1.88
N GLU A 88 6.69 -5.73 2.21
CA GLU A 88 5.93 -5.16 3.32
C GLU A 88 6.62 -5.39 4.66
N ALA A 89 7.05 -6.62 4.96
CA ALA A 89 7.72 -6.93 6.21
C ALA A 89 9.00 -6.07 6.39
N GLY A 90 9.81 -5.96 5.33
CA GLY A 90 11.01 -5.13 5.38
C GLY A 90 10.71 -3.62 5.38
N PHE A 91 9.65 -3.17 4.71
CA PHE A 91 9.22 -1.78 4.72
C PHE A 91 8.78 -1.34 6.12
N LEU A 92 7.97 -2.16 6.79
CA LEU A 92 7.54 -1.88 8.15
C LEU A 92 8.72 -1.88 9.13
N ALA A 93 9.67 -2.80 8.98
CA ALA A 93 10.92 -2.78 9.76
C ALA A 93 11.73 -1.50 9.49
N TYR A 94 11.91 -1.12 8.23
CA TYR A 94 12.58 0.12 7.83
C TYR A 94 11.90 1.37 8.43
N MET A 95 10.57 1.41 8.45
CA MET A 95 9.82 2.51 9.06
C MET A 95 10.05 2.60 10.57
N GLN A 96 10.18 1.46 11.26
CA GLN A 96 10.43 1.43 12.71
C GLN A 96 11.89 1.74 13.07
N ASP A 97 12.84 1.24 12.27
CA ASP A 97 14.27 1.27 12.58
C ASP A 97 14.97 2.52 12.04
N GLN A 98 14.59 2.98 10.84
CA GLN A 98 15.29 4.04 10.11
C GLN A 98 14.45 5.30 9.90
N LYS A 99 13.12 5.18 9.74
CA LYS A 99 12.20 6.32 9.53
C LYS A 99 11.19 6.49 10.66
N LYS A 100 11.66 6.27 11.89
CA LYS A 100 10.83 6.31 13.10
C LYS A 100 10.18 7.68 13.34
N ASP A 101 10.86 8.74 12.92
CA ASP A 101 10.35 10.11 12.90
C ASP A 101 9.12 10.24 11.99
N VAL A 102 9.16 9.69 10.77
CA VAL A 102 8.02 9.67 9.84
C VAL A 102 6.88 8.81 10.40
N TRP A 103 7.20 7.66 10.99
CA TRP A 103 6.22 6.81 11.64
C TRP A 103 5.51 7.54 12.79
N ASN A 104 6.27 8.22 13.66
CA ASN A 104 5.73 9.01 14.78
C ASN A 104 4.87 10.17 14.28
N LEU A 105 5.33 10.88 13.25
CA LEU A 105 4.58 11.98 12.63
C LEU A 105 3.21 11.49 12.13
N LEU A 106 3.16 10.34 11.45
CA LEU A 106 1.90 9.74 11.04
C LEU A 106 1.06 9.31 12.24
N ASN A 107 1.66 8.69 13.26
CA ASN A 107 0.95 8.28 14.47
C ASN A 107 0.31 9.46 15.20
N GLU A 108 0.97 10.61 15.27
CA GLU A 108 0.44 11.83 15.90
C GLU A 108 -0.67 12.47 15.04
N ASN A 109 -0.53 12.41 13.72
CA ASN A 109 -1.45 13.05 12.78
C ASN A 109 -2.60 12.15 12.31
N LYS A 110 -2.62 10.86 12.66
CA LYS A 110 -3.57 9.88 12.13
C LYS A 110 -5.05 10.25 12.28
N ASP A 111 -5.39 11.06 13.29
CA ASP A 111 -6.76 11.53 13.58
C ASP A 111 -7.11 12.90 12.96
N LYS A 112 -6.16 13.51 12.24
CA LYS A 112 -6.38 14.76 11.49
C LYS A 112 -7.08 14.45 10.17
N GLY A 113 -7.94 15.36 9.73
CA GLY A 113 -8.86 15.11 8.61
C GLY A 113 -8.18 14.94 7.25
N ASP A 114 -7.07 15.64 7.04
CA ASP A 114 -6.41 15.73 5.72
C ASP A 114 -5.19 14.82 5.58
N THR A 115 -4.78 14.12 6.65
CA THR A 115 -3.61 13.24 6.64
C THR A 115 -3.77 12.12 5.61
N LEU A 116 -2.78 11.98 4.73
CA LEU A 116 -2.75 11.07 3.57
C LEU A 116 -3.84 11.29 2.52
N LYS A 117 -4.65 12.35 2.65
CA LYS A 117 -5.67 12.73 1.67
C LYS A 117 -5.11 13.69 0.63
N LYS A 118 -4.27 14.63 1.04
CA LYS A 118 -3.67 15.64 0.17
C LYS A 118 -2.19 15.35 -0.05
N ALA A 119 -1.74 15.45 -1.29
CA ALA A 119 -0.36 15.14 -1.68
C ALA A 119 0.66 16.16 -1.15
N ASP A 120 0.22 17.38 -0.86
CA ASP A 120 1.01 18.50 -0.34
C ASP A 120 1.09 18.55 1.19
N ASP A 121 0.30 17.73 1.90
CA ASP A 121 0.41 17.64 3.36
C ASP A 121 1.81 17.14 3.77
N PRO A 122 2.51 17.79 4.72
CA PRO A 122 3.86 17.40 5.11
C PRO A 122 3.98 15.94 5.55
N THR A 123 2.95 15.38 6.20
CA THR A 123 2.94 13.96 6.59
C THR A 123 2.89 13.07 5.36
N THR A 124 2.03 13.42 4.39
CA THR A 124 1.93 12.68 3.13
C THR A 124 3.23 12.72 2.35
N VAL A 125 3.87 13.90 2.25
CA VAL A 125 5.16 14.04 1.55
C VAL A 125 6.23 13.17 2.20
N ALA A 126 6.33 13.19 3.54
CA ALA A 126 7.29 12.37 4.27
C ALA A 126 7.03 10.86 4.09
N VAL A 127 5.78 10.43 4.19
CA VAL A 127 5.39 9.02 3.99
C VAL A 127 5.68 8.56 2.56
N ARG A 128 5.31 9.35 1.55
CA ARG A 128 5.62 9.04 0.15
C ARG A 128 7.12 8.92 -0.09
N GLY A 129 7.89 9.87 0.42
CA GLY A 129 9.36 9.85 0.31
C GLY A 129 9.96 8.59 0.92
N ALA A 130 9.49 8.18 2.11
CA ALA A 130 9.95 6.96 2.77
C ALA A 130 9.60 5.69 1.98
N ILE A 131 8.39 5.62 1.41
CA ILE A 131 7.96 4.49 0.56
C ILE A 131 8.82 4.42 -0.70
N GLU A 132 8.99 5.54 -1.42
CA GLU A 132 9.79 5.59 -2.66
C GLU A 132 11.25 5.24 -2.42
N GLU A 133 11.83 5.74 -1.33
CA GLU A 133 13.20 5.42 -0.92
C GLU A 133 13.36 3.92 -0.66
N TYR A 134 12.48 3.33 0.14
CA TYR A 134 12.55 1.91 0.45
C TYR A 134 12.27 1.02 -0.77
N THR A 135 11.28 1.34 -1.59
CA THR A 135 11.00 0.57 -2.82
C THR A 135 12.21 0.55 -3.75
N LYS A 136 12.91 1.69 -3.91
CA LYS A 136 14.14 1.74 -4.70
C LYS A 136 15.25 0.88 -4.09
N GLN A 137 15.43 0.92 -2.77
CA GLN A 137 16.41 0.08 -2.07
C GLN A 137 16.09 -1.41 -2.24
N PHE A 138 14.81 -1.80 -2.08
CA PHE A 138 14.35 -3.17 -2.22
C PHE A 138 14.59 -3.73 -3.63
N LEU A 139 14.24 -2.95 -4.67
CA LEU A 139 14.47 -3.34 -6.06
C LEU A 139 15.95 -3.31 -6.45
N GLY A 140 16.74 -2.40 -5.86
CA GLY A 140 18.18 -2.30 -6.07
C GLY A 140 18.97 -3.44 -5.44
N ALA A 141 18.55 -3.93 -4.28
CA ALA A 141 19.20 -5.04 -3.58
C ALA A 141 18.99 -6.42 -4.23
N LYS A 142 18.05 -6.52 -5.19
CA LYS A 142 17.75 -7.76 -5.93
C LYS A 142 18.39 -7.85 -7.32
N LYS A 143 19.14 -6.82 -7.74
CA LYS A 143 19.99 -6.89 -8.94
C LYS A 143 21.38 -7.41 -8.57
#